data_AF-A0A3S3KQT1-F1
#
_entry.id   AF-A0A3S3KQT1-F1
#
_cell.length_a   1.000
_cell.length_b   1.000
_cell.length_c   1.000
_cell.angle_alpha   90.00
_cell.angle_beta   90.00
_cell.angle_gamma   90.00
#
_symmetry.space_group_name_H-M   'P 1'
#
loop_
_entity.id
_entity.type
_entity.pdbx_description
1 polymer ?
#
loop_
_entity_poly.entity_id
_entity_poly.type
_entity_poly.pdbx_seq_one_letter_code
_entity_poly.pdbx_strand_id
1 'polypeptide(L)'
;MPIRTRAQKTGDKGQNYVRELVDGHPNWMCRAQDLDYGVDLEAEYAPAEGEMQRPAGKLLKLQVKATEVADIRDQVVHVSLERSFLHYAQQFRLPVILVHVDTATKSAWWLWLQAWSLENEDRLALSPDSASITVHIPLHQSLEAGLDHQLVDVVSGIHVSAMVLALRELVDVAASDSRHIRLFRGVLALLDEMEAPNRLRSAEKIIELLVSLGSNPGLWQTSSLIPQIIATVERLGDMFTKEQILRLVLREDSYSRAGLEGLATLYDRWPARAKEMQLPSAFHDAGAEQVSWYCSAREHYTHLGGYELVMGFEAGKLPVAHFGNLQLLHDDDLAYRLFSKYPTRGNSVLLDNLRWVGGTDPERSDTT
;
A
#
# COMPACT_ATOMS: atom_id res chain seq x y z
N MET A 1 11.07 -0.81 47.75
CA MET A 1 11.49 0.38 46.99
C MET A 1 11.72 -0.04 45.55
N PRO A 2 11.30 0.75 44.54
CA PRO A 2 11.61 0.46 43.15
C PRO A 2 13.13 0.51 42.93
N ILE A 3 13.67 -0.44 42.15
CA ILE A 3 15.10 -0.55 41.84
C ILE A 3 15.30 -0.17 40.37
N ARG A 4 16.12 0.85 40.11
CA ARG A 4 16.51 1.23 38.74
C ARG A 4 17.41 0.15 38.15
N THR A 5 16.95 -0.49 37.07
CA THR A 5 17.66 -1.61 36.44
C THR A 5 18.88 -1.14 35.63
N ARG A 6 19.79 -2.06 35.31
CA ARG A 6 20.94 -1.78 34.43
C ARG A 6 20.50 -1.34 33.04
N ALA A 7 19.44 -1.95 32.51
CA ALA A 7 18.85 -1.59 31.23
C ALA A 7 18.34 -0.14 31.24
N GLN A 8 17.60 0.26 32.29
CA GLN A 8 17.15 1.65 32.45
C GLN A 8 18.33 2.63 32.51
N LYS A 9 19.37 2.32 33.30
CA LYS A 9 20.59 3.16 33.32
C LYS A 9 21.27 3.29 31.96
N THR A 10 21.28 2.23 31.16
CA THR A 10 21.87 2.22 29.82
C THR A 10 21.04 3.06 28.86
N GLY A 11 19.71 2.90 28.90
CA GLY A 11 18.76 3.74 28.16
C GLY A 11 18.94 5.22 28.47
N ASP A 12 18.91 5.60 29.75
CA ASP A 12 19.06 6.99 30.18
C ASP A 12 20.42 7.58 29.75
N LYS A 13 21.50 6.79 29.77
CA LYS A 13 22.82 7.23 29.28
C LYS A 13 22.80 7.50 27.78
N GLY A 14 22.21 6.60 27.00
CA GLY A 14 22.11 6.77 25.55
C GLY A 14 21.23 7.95 25.16
N GLN A 15 20.07 8.13 25.80
CA GLN A 15 19.19 9.27 25.54
C GLN A 15 19.88 10.60 25.86
N ASN A 16 20.58 10.69 27.00
CA ASN A 16 21.35 11.88 27.32
C ASN A 16 22.48 12.15 26.32
N TYR A 17 23.20 11.10 25.90
CA TYR A 17 24.25 11.24 24.89
C TYR A 17 23.71 11.78 23.56
N VAL A 18 22.60 11.22 23.06
CA VAL A 18 21.97 11.68 21.81
C VAL A 18 21.47 13.11 21.95
N ARG A 19 20.85 13.44 23.10
CA ARG A 19 20.41 14.82 23.38
C ARG A 19 21.56 15.81 23.33
N GLU A 20 22.68 15.52 24.01
CA GLU A 20 23.88 16.35 24.00
C GLU A 20 24.46 16.48 22.58
N LEU A 21 24.48 15.39 21.81
CA LEU A 21 25.00 15.39 20.45
C LEU A 21 24.17 16.26 19.50
N VAL A 22 22.84 16.14 19.56
CA VAL A 22 21.92 16.92 18.72
C VAL A 22 21.92 18.39 19.13
N ASP A 23 21.84 18.69 20.42
CA ASP A 23 21.78 20.06 20.94
C ASP A 23 23.13 20.80 20.80
N GLY A 24 24.24 20.05 20.81
CA GLY A 24 25.57 20.59 20.52
C GLY A 24 25.84 20.87 19.04
N HIS A 25 24.97 20.42 18.13
CA HIS A 25 25.15 20.61 16.70
C HIS A 25 24.69 22.02 16.26
N PRO A 26 25.47 22.76 15.44
CA PRO A 26 25.17 24.15 15.10
C PRO A 26 23.81 24.37 14.42
N ASN A 27 23.30 23.37 13.70
CA ASN A 27 22.06 23.47 12.92
C ASN A 27 20.85 22.71 13.49
N TRP A 28 20.95 22.15 14.70
CA TRP A 28 19.86 21.38 15.31
C TRP A 28 19.60 21.84 16.74
N MET A 29 18.35 21.68 17.16
CA MET A 29 17.92 21.85 18.54
C MET A 29 17.24 20.58 19.02
N CYS A 30 17.50 20.18 20.27
CA CYS A 30 16.88 18.97 20.83
C CYS A 30 15.83 19.33 21.89
N ARG A 31 14.70 18.61 21.88
CA ARG A 31 13.66 18.68 22.92
C ARG A 31 13.41 17.30 23.49
N ALA A 32 13.37 17.20 24.82
CA ALA A 32 12.95 15.97 25.49
C ALA A 32 11.43 15.84 25.48
N GLN A 33 10.93 14.60 25.39
CA GLN A 33 9.51 14.27 25.53
C GLN A 33 9.29 13.61 26.90
N ASP A 34 8.43 14.19 27.74
CA ASP A 34 8.27 13.78 29.15
C ASP A 34 7.44 12.50 29.36
N LEU A 35 6.64 12.06 28.37
CA LEU A 35 5.73 10.91 28.46
C LEU A 35 5.93 10.00 27.24
N ASP A 36 6.62 8.88 27.47
CA ASP A 36 7.21 8.08 26.40
C ASP A 36 6.34 6.87 26.01
N TYR A 37 5.77 6.93 24.80
CA TYR A 37 5.13 5.80 24.11
C TYR A 37 5.99 5.33 22.92
N GLY A 38 7.33 5.44 23.03
CA GLY A 38 8.28 5.06 21.99
C GLY A 38 8.82 6.24 21.18
N VAL A 39 8.85 7.45 21.73
CA VAL A 39 9.59 8.57 21.13
C VAL A 39 10.28 9.34 22.26
N ASP A 40 11.60 9.18 22.35
CA ASP A 40 12.40 9.73 23.43
C ASP A 40 12.69 11.24 23.27
N LEU A 41 12.92 11.70 22.04
CA LEU A 41 13.38 13.07 21.74
C LEU A 41 12.71 13.60 20.46
N GLU A 42 12.69 14.92 20.34
CA GLU A 42 12.43 15.61 19.08
C GLU A 42 13.65 16.46 18.70
N ALA A 43 14.07 16.38 17.44
CA ALA A 43 15.10 17.24 16.89
C ALA A 43 14.46 18.21 15.90
N GLU A 44 14.73 19.50 16.06
CA GLU A 44 14.30 20.52 15.10
C GLU A 44 15.51 21.04 14.32
N TYR A 45 15.39 21.07 13.00
CA TYR A 45 16.37 21.76 12.17
C TYR A 45 16.23 23.27 12.37
N ALA A 46 17.30 23.86 12.90
CA ALA A 46 17.39 25.26 13.27
C ALA A 46 18.77 25.78 12.83
N PRO A 47 18.95 26.07 11.53
CA PRO A 47 20.25 26.45 11.00
C PRO A 47 20.80 27.68 11.72
N ALA A 48 22.10 27.68 11.97
CA ALA A 48 22.77 28.78 12.64
C ALA A 48 22.77 30.05 11.77
N GLU A 49 22.46 31.18 12.39
CA GLU A 49 22.62 32.53 11.85
C GLU A 49 23.48 33.33 12.83
N GLY A 50 24.81 33.20 12.68
CA GLY A 50 25.78 33.69 13.67
C GLY A 50 25.80 32.81 14.92
N GLU A 51 25.66 33.43 16.09
CA GLU A 51 25.54 32.71 17.39
C GLU A 51 24.10 32.30 17.72
N MET A 52 23.13 32.64 16.87
CA MET A 52 21.72 32.33 17.07
C MET A 52 21.31 31.14 16.21
N GLN A 53 20.33 30.37 16.68
CA GLN A 53 19.62 29.37 15.89
C GLN A 53 18.19 29.83 15.67
N ARG A 54 17.68 29.63 14.45
CA ARG A 54 16.29 29.98 14.10
C ARG A 54 15.46 28.72 13.90
N PRO A 55 14.53 28.39 14.81
CA PRO A 55 13.61 27.26 14.65
C PRO A 55 12.84 27.38 13.33
N ALA A 56 12.87 26.32 12.51
CA ALA A 56 12.27 26.30 11.17
C ALA A 56 10.95 25.53 11.08
N GLY A 57 10.47 24.94 12.18
CA GLY A 57 9.30 24.06 12.22
C GLY A 57 9.53 22.69 11.56
N LYS A 58 10.79 22.37 11.22
CA LYS A 58 11.20 21.13 10.55
C LYS A 58 11.66 20.14 11.60
N LEU A 59 10.81 19.17 11.93
CA LEU A 59 10.97 18.29 13.09
C LEU A 59 11.20 16.84 12.70
N LEU A 60 12.08 16.18 13.45
CA LEU A 60 12.30 14.74 13.48
C LEU A 60 11.90 14.20 14.86
N LYS A 61 11.30 13.01 14.88
CA LYS A 61 11.08 12.24 16.11
C LYS A 61 12.21 11.23 16.24
N LEU A 62 12.87 11.17 17.39
CA LEU A 62 13.97 10.25 17.64
C LEU A 62 13.55 9.21 18.67
N GLN A 63 13.70 7.94 18.32
CA GLN A 63 13.68 6.83 19.28
C GLN A 63 15.10 6.37 19.52
N VAL A 64 15.56 6.43 20.76
CA VAL A 64 16.90 6.05 21.19
C VAL A 64 16.88 4.63 21.71
N LYS A 65 17.76 3.78 21.16
CA LYS A 65 17.98 2.41 21.63
C LYS A 65 19.43 2.22 21.99
N ALA A 66 19.71 2.22 23.30
CA ALA A 66 21.06 2.15 23.82
C ALA A 66 21.45 0.73 24.24
N THR A 67 22.70 0.37 23.97
CA THR A 67 23.35 -0.84 24.48
C THR A 67 24.72 -0.50 25.05
N GLU A 68 25.28 -1.40 25.85
CA GLU A 68 26.65 -1.22 26.34
C GLU A 68 27.69 -1.50 25.26
N VAL A 69 27.43 -2.49 24.41
CA VAL A 69 28.26 -2.84 23.25
C VAL A 69 27.32 -3.17 22.11
N ALA A 70 27.49 -2.50 20.98
CA ALA A 70 26.67 -2.73 19.79
C ALA A 70 27.00 -4.10 19.15
N ASP A 71 25.97 -4.78 18.64
CA ASP A 71 26.13 -6.00 17.83
C ASP A 71 26.53 -5.60 16.40
N ILE A 72 27.83 -5.56 16.15
CA ILE A 72 28.41 -5.17 14.87
C ILE A 72 28.95 -6.41 14.16
N ARG A 73 28.42 -6.70 12.98
CA ARG A 73 28.86 -7.80 12.09
C ARG A 73 28.80 -7.29 10.65
N ASP A 74 29.74 -7.71 9.80
CA ASP A 74 29.73 -7.38 8.36
C ASP A 74 29.52 -5.89 8.02
N GLN A 75 30.17 -4.99 8.78
CA GLN A 75 30.06 -3.52 8.63
C GLN A 75 28.64 -2.96 8.84
N VAL A 76 27.77 -3.70 9.52
CA VAL A 76 26.42 -3.26 9.91
C VAL A 76 26.19 -3.45 11.40
N VAL A 77 25.39 -2.55 11.96
CA VAL A 77 24.87 -2.62 13.32
C VAL A 77 23.52 -3.35 13.28
N HIS A 78 23.40 -4.44 14.03
CA HIS A 78 22.17 -5.21 14.14
C HIS A 78 21.33 -4.69 15.32
N VAL A 79 20.12 -4.22 15.04
CA VAL A 79 19.24 -3.67 16.06
C VAL A 79 17.90 -4.38 16.02
N SER A 80 17.57 -5.12 17.08
CA SER A 80 16.25 -5.71 17.24
C SER A 80 15.23 -4.63 17.61
N LEU A 81 14.09 -4.59 16.93
CA LEU A 81 13.01 -3.63 17.10
C LEU A 81 11.68 -4.39 17.26
N GLU A 82 10.80 -3.92 18.15
CA GLU A 82 9.45 -4.46 18.23
C GLU A 82 8.65 -4.08 16.98
N ARG A 83 7.93 -5.04 16.41
CA ARG A 83 7.11 -4.81 15.21
C ARG A 83 5.96 -3.84 15.50
N SER A 84 5.38 -3.91 16.69
CA SER A 84 4.38 -2.95 17.20
C SER A 84 4.90 -1.52 17.14
N PHE A 85 6.15 -1.29 17.55
CA PHE A 85 6.77 0.02 17.50
C PHE A 85 7.01 0.49 16.06
N LEU A 86 7.46 -0.39 15.16
CA LEU A 86 7.59 -0.04 13.75
C LEU A 86 6.25 0.40 13.15
N HIS A 87 5.17 -0.31 13.48
CA HIS A 87 3.82 0.06 13.05
C HIS A 87 3.37 1.41 13.62
N TYR A 88 3.68 1.67 14.90
CA TYR A 88 3.45 2.96 15.54
C TYR A 88 4.22 4.10 14.86
N ALA A 89 5.51 3.88 14.53
CA ALA A 89 6.35 4.83 13.81
C ALA A 89 5.77 5.19 12.42
N GLN A 90 5.12 4.24 11.75
CA GLN A 90 4.45 4.47 10.47
C GLN A 90 3.21 5.38 10.56
N GLN A 91 2.61 5.53 11.75
CA GLN A 91 1.45 6.42 11.93
C GLN A 91 1.84 7.90 12.04
N PHE A 92 3.14 8.19 12.22
CA PHE A 92 3.62 9.58 12.27
C PHE A 92 3.80 10.16 10.88
N ARG A 93 3.26 11.37 10.71
CA ARG A 93 3.54 12.26 9.57
C ARG A 93 4.95 12.82 9.57
N LEU A 94 5.53 13.00 10.77
CA LEU A 94 6.92 13.45 10.92
C LEU A 94 7.86 12.26 10.78
N PRO A 95 9.06 12.43 10.20
CA PRO A 95 10.04 11.36 10.12
C PRO A 95 10.42 10.84 11.51
N VAL A 96 10.39 9.52 11.69
CA VAL A 96 10.78 8.83 12.92
C VAL A 96 12.12 8.16 12.67
N ILE A 97 13.14 8.63 13.38
CA ILE A 97 14.51 8.19 13.29
C ILE A 97 14.82 7.28 14.48
N LEU A 98 15.16 6.03 14.21
CA LEU A 98 15.78 5.17 15.20
C LEU A 98 17.24 5.58 15.35
N VAL A 99 17.68 5.85 16.57
CA VAL A 99 19.08 6.10 16.92
C VAL A 99 19.57 4.95 17.79
N HIS A 100 20.54 4.19 17.30
CA HIS A 100 21.20 3.16 18.10
C HIS A 100 22.49 3.71 18.71
N VAL A 101 22.69 3.47 20.01
CA VAL A 101 23.85 3.99 20.74
C VAL A 101 24.64 2.85 21.38
N ASP A 102 25.95 2.82 21.11
CA ASP A 102 26.93 2.10 21.89
C ASP A 102 27.45 3.03 23.00
N THR A 103 27.11 2.72 24.24
CA THR A 103 27.48 3.57 25.39
C THR A 103 28.91 3.36 25.87
N ALA A 104 29.61 2.29 25.47
CA ALA A 104 31.02 2.08 25.79
C ALA A 104 31.92 2.89 24.86
N THR A 105 31.66 2.88 23.55
CA THR A 105 32.45 3.61 22.56
C THR A 105 31.95 5.03 22.32
N LYS A 106 30.76 5.37 22.85
CA LYS A 106 30.03 6.61 22.54
C LYS A 106 29.82 6.79 21.03
N SER A 107 29.40 5.72 20.36
CA SER A 107 29.06 5.75 18.94
C SER A 107 27.55 5.73 18.78
N ALA A 108 27.04 6.50 17.81
CA ALA A 108 25.62 6.54 17.50
C ALA A 108 25.40 6.41 15.99
N TRP A 109 24.44 5.57 15.61
CA TRP A 109 24.00 5.35 14.23
C TRP A 109 22.52 5.58 14.10
N TRP A 110 22.05 5.91 12.91
CA TRP A 110 20.65 6.28 12.70
C TRP A 110 20.00 5.55 11.54
N LEU A 111 18.68 5.40 11.60
CA LEU A 111 17.86 4.83 10.54
C LEU A 111 16.50 5.50 10.49
N TRP A 112 16.09 5.97 9.31
CA TRP A 112 14.73 6.47 9.11
C TRP A 112 13.74 5.31 8.95
N LEU A 113 12.91 5.08 9.96
CA LEU A 113 12.05 3.90 10.06
C LEU A 113 11.00 3.83 8.95
N GLN A 114 10.33 4.94 8.61
CA GLN A 114 9.32 4.90 7.55
C GLN A 114 9.91 4.60 6.17
N ALA A 115 11.07 5.20 5.83
CA ALA A 115 11.76 4.89 4.59
C ALA A 115 12.29 3.45 4.56
N TRP A 116 12.88 2.99 5.66
CA TRP A 116 13.33 1.61 5.77
C TRP A 116 12.18 0.61 5.58
N SER A 117 11.02 0.87 6.20
CA SER A 117 9.83 0.03 6.01
C SER A 117 9.38 0.00 4.56
N LEU A 118 9.37 1.14 3.87
CA LEU A 118 9.04 1.26 2.45
C LEU A 118 9.91 0.32 1.58
N GLU A 119 11.20 0.22 1.91
CA GLU A 119 12.19 -0.56 1.18
C GLU A 119 12.17 -2.06 1.56
N ASN A 120 11.56 -2.42 2.69
CA ASN A 120 11.59 -3.77 3.26
C ASN A 120 10.17 -4.37 3.42
N GLU A 121 9.18 -3.89 2.69
CA GLU A 121 7.79 -4.35 2.82
C GLU A 121 7.63 -5.86 2.56
N ASP A 122 8.28 -6.41 1.54
CA ASP A 122 8.21 -7.85 1.24
C ASP A 122 8.74 -8.68 2.41
N ARG A 123 9.87 -8.23 2.99
CA ARG A 123 10.46 -8.84 4.17
C ARG A 123 9.55 -8.74 5.39
N LEU A 124 8.83 -7.63 5.55
CA LEU A 124 7.84 -7.45 6.61
C LEU A 124 6.65 -8.40 6.42
N ALA A 125 6.20 -8.60 5.17
CA ALA A 125 5.08 -9.48 4.81
C ALA A 125 5.39 -10.97 4.97
N LEU A 126 6.64 -11.41 4.75
CA LEU A 126 7.05 -12.82 4.87
C LEU A 126 6.99 -13.39 6.30
N SER A 127 6.90 -12.55 7.32
CA SER A 127 6.87 -13.00 8.73
C SER A 127 5.92 -12.14 9.55
N PRO A 128 4.60 -12.16 9.24
CA PRO A 128 3.62 -11.25 9.83
C PRO A 128 3.52 -11.41 11.35
N ASP A 129 3.66 -12.64 11.84
CA ASP A 129 3.51 -13.01 13.26
C ASP A 129 4.75 -12.74 14.12
N SER A 130 5.87 -12.32 13.51
CA SER A 130 7.10 -12.07 14.28
C SER A 130 6.94 -10.81 15.12
N ALA A 131 7.00 -10.97 16.45
CA ALA A 131 6.93 -9.86 17.41
C ALA A 131 8.08 -8.85 17.25
N SER A 132 9.21 -9.26 16.65
CA SER A 132 10.38 -8.40 16.48
C SER A 132 10.98 -8.51 15.08
N ILE A 133 11.68 -7.46 14.67
CA ILE A 133 12.45 -7.41 13.44
C ILE A 133 13.84 -6.86 13.71
N THR A 134 14.85 -7.41 13.06
CA THR A 134 16.22 -6.89 13.14
C THR A 134 16.46 -5.92 11.99
N VAL A 135 16.63 -4.64 12.28
CA VAL A 135 17.08 -3.65 11.29
C VAL A 135 18.60 -3.64 11.23
N HIS A 136 19.15 -3.34 10.05
CA HIS A 136 20.59 -3.29 9.81
C HIS A 136 20.97 -1.86 9.45
N ILE A 137 21.87 -1.26 10.24
CA ILE A 137 22.31 0.12 10.03
C ILE A 137 23.78 0.08 9.58
N PRO A 138 24.13 0.56 8.37
CA PRO A 138 25.52 0.61 7.94
C PRO A 138 26.40 1.43 8.89
N LEU A 139 27.62 0.97 9.17
CA LEU A 139 28.52 1.66 10.11
C LEU A 139 28.86 3.10 9.70
N HIS A 140 28.83 3.40 8.40
CA HIS A 140 29.07 4.75 7.88
C HIS A 140 27.87 5.70 8.10
N GLN A 141 26.71 5.18 8.49
CA GLN A 141 25.51 5.96 8.79
C GLN A 141 25.50 6.43 10.26
N SER A 142 26.54 7.16 10.65
CA SER A 142 26.64 7.73 12.00
C SER A 142 25.66 8.89 12.17
N LEU A 143 25.18 9.11 13.40
CA LEU A 143 24.24 10.19 13.70
C LEU A 143 24.85 11.57 13.39
N GLU A 144 26.13 11.78 13.70
CA GLU A 144 26.85 13.03 13.38
C GLU A 144 26.80 13.35 11.89
N ALA A 145 27.23 12.40 11.04
CA ALA A 145 27.19 12.58 9.58
C ALA A 145 25.75 12.74 9.06
N GLY A 146 24.79 12.10 9.73
CA GLY A 146 23.37 12.29 9.47
C GLY A 146 22.92 13.73 9.70
N LEU A 147 23.26 14.30 10.86
CA LEU A 147 22.89 15.67 11.25
C LEU A 147 23.49 16.72 10.31
N ASP A 148 24.69 16.50 9.78
CA ASP A 148 25.32 17.42 8.83
C ASP A 148 24.59 17.52 7.49
N HIS A 149 24.03 16.39 7.01
CA HIS A 149 23.55 16.28 5.63
C HIS A 149 22.23 15.50 5.51
N GLN A 150 22.28 14.18 5.72
CA GLN A 150 21.21 13.28 5.31
C GLN A 150 19.89 13.52 6.05
N LEU A 151 19.94 13.86 7.34
CA LEU A 151 18.77 14.19 8.14
C LEU A 151 18.17 15.56 7.76
N VAL A 152 18.98 16.47 7.21
CA VAL A 152 18.51 17.75 6.65
C VAL A 152 17.66 17.50 5.40
N ASP A 153 18.08 16.57 4.54
CA ASP A 153 17.32 16.16 3.36
C ASP A 153 16.00 15.47 3.74
N VAL A 154 16.03 14.60 4.76
CA VAL A 154 14.84 13.92 5.30
C VAL A 154 13.83 14.94 5.81
N VAL A 155 14.25 15.85 6.69
CA VAL A 155 13.33 16.84 7.29
C VAL A 155 12.89 17.92 6.32
N SER A 156 13.66 18.15 5.25
CA SER A 156 13.29 19.08 4.17
C SER A 156 12.43 18.44 3.09
N GLY A 157 12.15 17.13 3.17
CA GLY A 157 11.35 16.40 2.20
C GLY A 157 12.02 16.21 0.84
N ILE A 158 13.34 16.43 0.76
CA ILE A 158 14.13 16.27 -0.48
C ILE A 158 14.40 14.79 -0.74
N HIS A 159 14.52 13.99 0.32
CA HIS A 159 14.76 12.55 0.20
C HIS A 159 13.63 11.88 -0.60
N VAL A 160 14.00 10.99 -1.52
CA VAL A 160 13.06 10.35 -2.46
C VAL A 160 11.89 9.64 -1.77
N SER A 161 12.15 8.95 -0.66
CA SER A 161 11.13 8.28 0.14
C SER A 161 10.11 9.26 0.74
N ALA A 162 10.46 10.53 0.97
CA ALA A 162 9.53 11.54 1.46
C ALA A 162 8.43 11.84 0.44
N MET A 163 8.79 11.93 -0.85
CA MET A 163 7.82 12.10 -1.93
C MET A 163 6.87 10.89 -2.03
N VAL A 164 7.41 9.67 -1.95
CA VAL A 164 6.57 8.45 -1.98
C VAL A 164 5.60 8.41 -0.81
N LEU A 165 6.06 8.73 0.41
CA LEU A 165 5.22 8.78 1.60
C LEU A 165 4.15 9.87 1.49
N ALA A 166 4.49 11.05 0.97
CA ALA A 166 3.54 12.14 0.76
C ALA A 166 2.47 11.79 -0.29
N LEU A 167 2.87 11.17 -1.40
CA LEU A 167 1.92 10.70 -2.42
C LEU A 167 0.99 9.63 -1.85
N ARG A 168 1.50 8.68 -1.06
CA ARG A 168 0.67 7.68 -0.37
C ARG A 168 -0.37 8.33 0.52
N GLU A 169 0.02 9.28 1.37
CA GLU A 169 -0.94 9.94 2.26
C GLU A 169 -1.98 10.76 1.48
N LEU A 170 -1.58 11.39 0.36
CA LEU A 170 -2.53 12.04 -0.53
C LEU A 170 -3.51 11.04 -1.18
N VAL A 171 -3.03 9.85 -1.55
CA VAL A 171 -3.90 8.78 -2.07
C VAL A 171 -4.83 8.27 -0.98
N ASP A 172 -4.35 8.02 0.24
CA ASP A 172 -5.17 7.62 1.38
C ASP A 172 -6.30 8.63 1.63
N VAL A 173 -5.95 9.92 1.68
CA VAL A 173 -6.91 11.02 1.85
C VAL A 173 -7.89 11.07 0.68
N ALA A 174 -7.43 10.95 -0.57
CA ALA A 174 -8.28 11.04 -1.74
C ALA A 174 -9.16 9.78 -1.95
N ALA A 175 -8.72 8.62 -1.48
CA ALA A 175 -9.47 7.37 -1.50
C ALA A 175 -10.55 7.33 -0.40
N SER A 176 -10.35 8.05 0.71
CA SER A 176 -11.31 8.12 1.81
C SER A 176 -12.66 8.77 1.44
N ASP A 177 -12.72 9.55 0.35
CA ASP A 177 -13.94 10.22 -0.12
C ASP A 177 -14.02 10.32 -1.66
N SER A 178 -15.03 9.68 -2.25
CA SER A 178 -15.33 9.74 -3.70
C SER A 178 -15.43 11.14 -4.31
N ARG A 179 -15.75 12.16 -3.51
CA ARG A 179 -15.82 13.55 -3.96
C ARG A 179 -14.45 14.11 -4.37
N HIS A 180 -13.37 13.46 -3.96
CA HIS A 180 -12.00 13.85 -4.27
C HIS A 180 -11.40 13.13 -5.49
N ILE A 181 -12.21 12.52 -6.36
CA ILE A 181 -11.71 11.82 -7.56
C ILE A 181 -10.80 12.71 -8.46
N ARG A 182 -11.04 14.03 -8.50
CA ARG A 182 -10.15 14.96 -9.24
C ARG A 182 -8.77 15.06 -8.59
N LEU A 183 -8.72 15.12 -7.26
CA LEU A 183 -7.47 15.10 -6.51
C LEU A 183 -6.75 13.77 -6.73
N PHE A 184 -7.46 12.65 -6.62
CA PHE A 184 -6.92 11.32 -6.85
C PHE A 184 -6.30 11.18 -8.26
N ARG A 185 -7.03 11.61 -9.31
CA ARG A 185 -6.50 11.65 -10.68
C ARG A 185 -5.30 12.56 -10.83
N GLY A 186 -5.26 13.68 -10.11
CA GLY A 186 -4.10 14.57 -10.04
C GLY A 186 -2.88 13.87 -9.42
N VAL A 187 -3.07 13.10 -8.34
CA VAL A 187 -1.99 12.31 -7.71
C VAL A 187 -1.46 11.25 -8.66
N LEU A 188 -2.36 10.51 -9.32
CA LEU A 188 -1.95 9.56 -10.36
C LEU A 188 -1.24 10.24 -11.53
N ALA A 189 -1.60 11.50 -11.84
CA ALA A 189 -0.94 12.26 -12.89
C ALA A 189 0.51 12.58 -12.54
N LEU A 190 0.77 12.97 -11.29
CA LEU A 190 2.12 13.25 -10.78
C LEU A 190 3.05 12.04 -10.85
N LEU A 191 2.54 10.81 -10.84
CA LEU A 191 3.36 9.60 -11.00
C LEU A 191 4.07 9.54 -12.35
N ASP A 192 3.49 10.11 -13.41
CA ASP A 192 4.10 10.07 -14.74
C ASP A 192 5.29 11.02 -14.87
N GLU A 193 5.36 12.02 -14.00
CA GLU A 193 6.52 12.93 -13.90
C GLU A 193 7.68 12.31 -13.10
N MET A 194 7.47 11.13 -12.51
CA MET A 194 8.49 10.45 -11.71
C MET A 194 9.37 9.56 -12.58
N GLU A 195 10.69 9.65 -12.36
CA GLU A 195 11.64 8.72 -12.98
C GLU A 195 11.63 7.34 -12.30
N ALA A 196 12.01 6.30 -13.05
CA ALA A 196 12.30 4.99 -12.49
C ALA A 196 13.56 5.05 -11.61
N PRO A 197 13.66 4.28 -10.51
CA PRO A 197 12.72 3.24 -10.05
C PRO A 197 11.56 3.75 -9.19
N ASN A 198 11.49 5.06 -8.92
CA ASN A 198 10.54 5.63 -7.95
C ASN A 198 9.10 5.55 -8.44
N ARG A 199 8.87 5.80 -9.73
CA ARG A 199 7.55 5.62 -10.35
C ARG A 199 7.00 4.22 -10.11
N LEU A 200 7.83 3.19 -10.33
CA LEU A 200 7.42 1.79 -10.16
C LEU A 200 6.98 1.54 -8.71
N ARG A 201 7.83 1.92 -7.75
CA ARG A 201 7.54 1.76 -6.33
C ARG A 201 6.30 2.54 -5.89
N SER A 202 6.10 3.77 -6.35
CA SER A 202 4.91 4.54 -5.99
C SER A 202 3.64 3.91 -6.57
N ALA A 203 3.67 3.50 -7.84
CA ALA A 203 2.55 2.88 -8.52
C ALA A 203 2.15 1.54 -7.88
N GLU A 204 3.11 0.65 -7.60
CA GLU A 204 2.85 -0.63 -6.90
C GLU A 204 2.10 -0.42 -5.58
N LYS A 205 2.42 0.67 -4.88
CA LYS A 205 1.90 0.92 -3.53
C LYS A 205 0.53 1.57 -3.56
N ILE A 206 0.26 2.38 -4.57
CA ILE A 206 -1.09 2.86 -4.85
C ILE A 206 -2.00 1.70 -5.24
N ILE A 207 -1.49 0.74 -6.02
CA ILE A 207 -2.21 -0.49 -6.36
C ILE A 207 -2.52 -1.28 -5.08
N GLU A 208 -1.52 -1.56 -4.24
CA GLU A 208 -1.72 -2.32 -2.99
C GLU A 208 -2.70 -1.65 -2.03
N LEU A 209 -2.65 -0.32 -1.91
CA LEU A 209 -3.61 0.42 -1.11
C LEU A 209 -5.04 0.18 -1.59
N LEU A 210 -5.32 0.33 -2.88
CA LEU A 210 -6.66 0.10 -3.43
C LEU A 210 -7.11 -1.35 -3.33
N VAL A 211 -6.18 -2.29 -3.53
CA VAL A 211 -6.45 -3.72 -3.35
C VAL A 211 -6.82 -4.02 -1.90
N SER A 212 -6.08 -3.48 -0.92
CA SER A 212 -6.34 -3.68 0.51
C SER A 212 -7.68 -3.09 0.97
N LEU A 213 -8.04 -1.92 0.46
CA LEU A 213 -9.35 -1.27 0.69
C LEU A 213 -10.51 -2.10 0.11
N GLY A 214 -10.22 -3.00 -0.83
CA GLY A 214 -11.20 -3.86 -1.47
C GLY A 214 -11.85 -4.88 -0.52
N SER A 215 -11.15 -5.35 0.51
CA SER A 215 -11.48 -6.62 1.18
C SER A 215 -12.82 -6.65 1.93
N ASN A 216 -13.31 -5.53 2.50
CA ASN A 216 -14.59 -5.53 3.23
C ASN A 216 -15.25 -4.15 3.51
N PRO A 217 -15.36 -3.21 2.55
CA PRO A 217 -16.13 -1.99 2.77
C PRO A 217 -17.63 -2.25 2.61
N GLY A 218 -18.46 -1.80 3.56
CA GLY A 218 -19.92 -1.95 3.50
C GLY A 218 -20.52 -1.39 2.19
N LEU A 219 -21.73 -1.84 1.83
CA LEU A 219 -22.42 -1.55 0.54
C LEU A 219 -22.30 -0.09 0.01
N TRP A 220 -22.29 0.91 0.90
CA TRP A 220 -22.16 2.32 0.53
C TRP A 220 -20.72 2.75 0.22
N GLN A 221 -19.73 2.14 0.87
CA GLN A 221 -18.31 2.40 0.66
C GLN A 221 -17.77 1.72 -0.62
N THR A 222 -18.39 0.62 -1.06
CA THR A 222 -17.98 -0.10 -2.28
C THR A 222 -18.24 0.74 -3.55
N SER A 223 -19.38 1.43 -3.63
CA SER A 223 -19.72 2.31 -4.76
C SER A 223 -18.83 3.55 -4.84
N SER A 224 -18.38 4.07 -3.70
CA SER A 224 -17.50 5.25 -3.66
C SER A 224 -16.07 4.98 -4.12
N LEU A 225 -15.64 3.72 -4.20
CA LEU A 225 -14.29 3.32 -4.62
C LEU A 225 -14.17 2.99 -6.10
N ILE A 226 -15.30 2.76 -6.79
CA ILE A 226 -15.33 2.44 -8.23
C ILE A 226 -14.54 3.47 -9.06
N PRO A 227 -14.75 4.80 -8.90
CA PRO A 227 -14.03 5.78 -9.70
C PRO A 227 -12.50 5.73 -9.53
N GLN A 228 -12.02 5.46 -8.32
CA GLN A 228 -10.59 5.36 -7.99
C GLN A 228 -9.99 4.07 -8.55
N ILE A 229 -10.70 2.93 -8.44
CA ILE A 229 -10.29 1.67 -9.03
C ILE A 229 -10.17 1.82 -10.55
N ILE A 230 -11.21 2.35 -11.20
CA ILE A 230 -11.21 2.59 -12.65
C ILE A 230 -10.03 3.49 -13.03
N ALA A 231 -9.88 4.66 -12.39
CA ALA A 231 -8.81 5.60 -12.72
C ALA A 231 -7.41 4.99 -12.55
N THR A 232 -7.24 4.09 -11.58
CA THR A 232 -5.96 3.42 -11.33
C THR A 232 -5.69 2.36 -12.39
N VAL A 233 -6.66 1.50 -12.70
CA VAL A 233 -6.51 0.49 -13.74
C VAL A 233 -6.35 1.13 -15.13
N GLU A 234 -7.07 2.21 -15.41
CA GLU A 234 -6.93 2.97 -16.67
C GLU A 234 -5.49 3.43 -16.89
N ARG A 235 -4.79 3.84 -15.82
CA ARG A 235 -3.46 4.46 -15.91
C ARG A 235 -2.30 3.50 -15.64
N LEU A 236 -2.47 2.56 -14.72
CA LEU A 236 -1.42 1.66 -14.22
C LEU A 236 -1.71 0.18 -14.53
N GLY A 237 -2.72 -0.12 -15.35
CA GLY A 237 -3.18 -1.50 -15.59
C GLY A 237 -2.12 -2.43 -16.20
N ASP A 238 -1.12 -1.89 -16.90
CA ASP A 238 0.04 -2.63 -17.40
C ASP A 238 0.94 -3.16 -16.26
N MET A 239 0.97 -2.46 -15.13
CA MET A 239 1.77 -2.79 -13.95
C MET A 239 1.11 -3.80 -13.00
N PHE A 240 -0.20 -4.04 -13.13
CA PHE A 240 -0.88 -5.01 -12.26
C PHE A 240 -0.30 -6.41 -12.43
N THR A 241 -0.24 -7.15 -11.33
CA THR A 241 0.02 -8.59 -11.32
C THR A 241 -1.29 -9.38 -11.32
N LYS A 242 -1.21 -10.66 -11.71
CA LYS A 242 -2.35 -11.59 -11.68
C LYS A 242 -2.94 -11.68 -10.26
N GLU A 243 -2.09 -11.87 -9.25
CA GLU A 243 -2.50 -11.93 -7.84
C GLU A 243 -3.17 -10.64 -7.35
N GLN A 244 -2.71 -9.46 -7.79
CA GLN A 244 -3.36 -8.19 -7.46
C GLN A 244 -4.76 -8.07 -8.08
N ILE A 245 -4.94 -8.54 -9.31
CA ILE A 245 -6.27 -8.58 -9.96
C ILE A 245 -7.20 -9.57 -9.24
N LEU A 246 -6.70 -10.75 -8.86
CA LEU A 246 -7.47 -11.70 -8.06
C LEU A 246 -7.91 -11.07 -6.73
N ARG A 247 -7.01 -10.43 -5.98
CA ARG A 247 -7.36 -9.74 -4.71
C ARG A 247 -8.31 -8.56 -4.91
N LEU A 248 -8.19 -7.83 -6.02
CA LEU A 248 -9.10 -6.73 -6.35
C LEU A 248 -10.54 -7.24 -6.52
N VAL A 249 -10.71 -8.38 -7.20
CA VAL A 249 -12.01 -8.92 -7.61
C VAL A 249 -12.61 -9.91 -6.60
N LEU A 250 -11.83 -10.85 -6.07
CA LEU A 250 -12.32 -11.93 -5.20
C LEU A 250 -12.65 -11.46 -3.77
N ARG A 251 -13.70 -12.03 -3.19
CA ARG A 251 -14.09 -11.92 -1.77
C ARG A 251 -14.27 -13.34 -1.22
N GLU A 252 -14.37 -13.47 0.11
CA GLU A 252 -14.41 -14.78 0.79
C GLU A 252 -15.41 -15.76 0.16
N ASP A 253 -16.64 -15.33 -0.11
CA ASP A 253 -17.70 -16.17 -0.68
C ASP A 253 -18.24 -15.67 -2.04
N SER A 254 -17.60 -14.68 -2.68
CA SER A 254 -18.13 -14.07 -3.91
C SER A 254 -17.09 -13.19 -4.63
N TYR A 255 -17.55 -12.27 -5.47
CA TYR A 255 -16.75 -11.25 -6.11
C TYR A 255 -17.25 -9.84 -5.80
N SER A 256 -16.35 -8.86 -5.89
CA SER A 256 -16.64 -7.44 -5.76
C SER A 256 -17.11 -6.86 -7.09
N ARG A 257 -18.29 -6.23 -7.10
CA ARG A 257 -18.75 -5.47 -8.28
C ARG A 257 -17.82 -4.32 -8.62
N ALA A 258 -17.25 -3.64 -7.62
CA ALA A 258 -16.27 -2.59 -7.86
C ALA A 258 -14.97 -3.15 -8.44
N GLY A 259 -14.52 -4.31 -7.95
CA GLY A 259 -13.39 -5.04 -8.51
C GLY A 259 -13.67 -5.49 -9.95
N LEU A 260 -14.89 -5.95 -10.25
CA LEU A 260 -15.31 -6.35 -11.58
C LEU A 260 -15.31 -5.18 -12.57
N GLU A 261 -15.69 -3.97 -12.16
CA GLU A 261 -15.55 -2.78 -13.01
C GLU A 261 -14.07 -2.43 -13.26
N GLY A 262 -13.20 -2.63 -12.26
CA GLY A 262 -11.76 -2.59 -12.45
C GLY A 262 -11.26 -3.61 -13.48
N LEU A 263 -11.72 -4.86 -13.39
CA LEU A 263 -11.41 -5.92 -14.35
C LEU A 263 -11.94 -5.60 -15.76
N ALA A 264 -13.15 -5.07 -15.87
CA ALA A 264 -13.73 -4.63 -17.14
C ALA A 264 -12.86 -3.54 -17.79
N THR A 265 -12.42 -2.56 -16.98
CA THR A 265 -11.51 -1.49 -17.39
C THR A 265 -10.16 -2.04 -17.83
N LEU A 266 -9.62 -3.06 -17.15
CA LEU A 266 -8.38 -3.74 -17.55
C LEU A 266 -8.52 -4.34 -18.95
N TYR A 267 -9.61 -5.03 -19.24
CA TYR A 267 -9.86 -5.58 -20.59
C TYR A 267 -10.09 -4.48 -21.64
N ASP A 268 -10.74 -3.38 -21.29
CA ASP A 268 -10.99 -2.26 -22.21
C ASP A 268 -9.69 -1.53 -22.58
N ARG A 269 -8.77 -1.34 -21.62
CA ARG A 269 -7.59 -0.49 -21.77
C ARG A 269 -6.29 -1.26 -22.02
N TRP A 270 -6.19 -2.47 -21.47
CA TRP A 270 -4.99 -3.29 -21.45
C TRP A 270 -5.28 -4.76 -21.84
N PRO A 271 -5.97 -5.03 -22.98
CA PRO A 271 -6.43 -6.38 -23.33
C PRO A 271 -5.29 -7.39 -23.50
N ALA A 272 -4.14 -6.97 -24.05
CA ALA A 272 -2.97 -7.83 -24.18
C ALA A 272 -2.43 -8.27 -22.81
N ARG A 273 -2.32 -7.32 -21.87
CA ARG A 273 -1.86 -7.58 -20.50
C ARG A 273 -2.82 -8.49 -19.75
N ALA A 274 -4.14 -8.25 -19.86
CA ALA A 274 -5.16 -9.10 -19.24
C ALA A 274 -5.03 -10.56 -19.72
N LYS A 275 -4.85 -10.76 -21.03
CA LYS A 275 -4.66 -12.09 -21.63
C LYS A 275 -3.37 -12.78 -21.18
N GLU A 276 -2.26 -12.04 -21.06
CA GLU A 276 -0.99 -12.58 -20.55
C GLU A 276 -1.12 -13.13 -19.13
N MET A 277 -2.01 -12.56 -18.30
CA MET A 277 -2.24 -13.02 -16.94
C MET A 277 -3.03 -14.33 -16.84
N GLN A 278 -3.60 -14.84 -17.94
CA GLN A 278 -4.41 -16.06 -17.95
C GLN A 278 -5.54 -16.03 -16.91
N LEU A 279 -6.26 -14.91 -16.85
CA LEU A 279 -7.30 -14.64 -15.86
C LEU A 279 -8.46 -15.65 -15.88
N PRO A 280 -8.93 -16.17 -17.04
CA PRO A 280 -9.98 -17.20 -17.06
C PRO A 280 -9.65 -18.40 -16.17
N SER A 281 -8.47 -19.01 -16.37
CA SER A 281 -8.03 -20.14 -15.54
C SER A 281 -7.80 -19.74 -14.09
N ALA A 282 -7.22 -18.56 -13.84
CA ALA A 282 -6.94 -18.11 -12.48
C ALA A 282 -8.21 -17.92 -11.63
N PHE A 283 -9.29 -17.38 -12.21
CA PHE A 283 -10.57 -17.25 -11.52
C PHE A 283 -11.31 -18.59 -11.37
N HIS A 284 -11.15 -19.50 -12.34
CA HIS A 284 -11.68 -20.87 -12.23
C HIS A 284 -11.02 -21.62 -11.05
N ASP A 285 -9.69 -21.59 -10.97
CA ASP A 285 -8.93 -22.24 -9.90
C ASP A 285 -9.26 -21.67 -8.52
N ALA A 286 -9.68 -20.41 -8.46
CA ALA A 286 -10.13 -19.74 -7.24
C ALA A 286 -11.63 -19.97 -6.91
N GLY A 287 -12.35 -20.81 -7.68
CA GLY A 287 -13.77 -21.11 -7.47
C GLY A 287 -14.74 -20.02 -7.95
N ALA A 288 -14.26 -18.93 -8.56
CA ALA A 288 -15.07 -17.82 -9.03
C ALA A 288 -15.52 -18.01 -10.49
N GLU A 289 -16.35 -19.03 -10.72
CA GLU A 289 -16.75 -19.47 -12.06
C GLU A 289 -17.46 -18.38 -12.87
N GLN A 290 -18.27 -17.54 -12.24
CA GLN A 290 -18.95 -16.42 -12.93
C GLN A 290 -17.94 -15.39 -13.46
N VAL A 291 -16.86 -15.14 -12.72
CA VAL A 291 -15.79 -14.21 -13.12
C VAL A 291 -14.89 -14.84 -14.18
N SER A 292 -14.62 -16.15 -14.08
CA SER A 292 -13.95 -16.94 -15.11
C SER A 292 -14.69 -16.88 -16.46
N TRP A 293 -16.02 -17.06 -16.42
CA TRP A 293 -16.88 -16.91 -17.58
C TRP A 293 -16.76 -15.51 -18.19
N TYR A 294 -16.80 -14.46 -17.35
CA TYR A 294 -16.66 -13.07 -17.82
C TYR A 294 -15.32 -12.84 -18.51
N CYS A 295 -14.21 -13.30 -17.91
CA CYS A 295 -12.88 -13.21 -18.52
C CYS A 295 -12.84 -13.92 -19.87
N SER A 296 -13.39 -15.14 -19.95
CA SER A 296 -13.45 -15.92 -21.20
C SER A 296 -14.25 -15.19 -22.29
N ALA A 297 -15.38 -14.56 -21.91
CA ALA A 297 -16.16 -13.76 -22.83
C ALA A 297 -15.38 -12.52 -23.31
N ARG A 298 -14.70 -11.80 -22.41
CA ARG A 298 -13.85 -10.65 -22.77
C ARG A 298 -12.71 -11.04 -23.72
N GLU A 299 -12.09 -12.21 -23.51
CA GLU A 299 -11.02 -12.72 -24.38
C GLU A 299 -11.52 -13.30 -25.71
N HIS A 300 -12.77 -13.74 -25.78
CA HIS A 300 -13.38 -14.17 -27.04
C HIS A 300 -13.82 -12.98 -27.89
N TYR A 301 -14.43 -11.99 -27.26
CA TYR A 301 -14.93 -10.77 -27.89
C TYR A 301 -13.98 -9.59 -27.70
N THR A 302 -12.70 -9.76 -28.04
CA THR A 302 -11.62 -8.78 -27.76
C THR A 302 -11.82 -7.40 -28.38
N HIS A 303 -12.70 -7.29 -29.38
CA HIS A 303 -13.00 -6.05 -30.09
C HIS A 303 -14.12 -5.23 -29.42
N LEU A 304 -14.77 -5.77 -28.39
CA LEU A 304 -15.86 -5.12 -27.68
C LEU A 304 -15.39 -4.63 -26.30
N GLY A 305 -15.74 -3.38 -25.99
CA GLY A 305 -15.70 -2.89 -24.62
C GLY A 305 -16.77 -3.55 -23.75
N GLY A 306 -16.69 -3.37 -22.43
CA GLY A 306 -17.65 -3.98 -21.48
C GLY A 306 -19.10 -3.65 -21.80
N TYR A 307 -19.39 -2.37 -22.06
CA TYR A 307 -20.74 -1.92 -22.47
C TYR A 307 -21.21 -2.59 -23.75
N GLU A 308 -20.36 -2.62 -24.78
CA GLU A 308 -20.70 -3.17 -26.10
C GLU A 308 -20.94 -4.68 -26.04
N LEU A 309 -20.22 -5.39 -25.16
CA LEU A 309 -20.46 -6.80 -24.89
C LEU A 309 -21.86 -7.03 -24.31
N VAL A 310 -22.25 -6.25 -23.28
CA VAL A 310 -23.58 -6.37 -22.68
C VAL A 310 -24.67 -6.08 -23.72
N MET A 311 -24.52 -4.99 -24.48
CA MET A 311 -25.50 -4.60 -25.50
C MET A 311 -25.53 -5.58 -26.68
N GLY A 312 -24.39 -6.22 -27.00
CA GLY A 312 -24.34 -7.26 -28.02
C GLY A 312 -25.16 -8.49 -27.66
N PHE A 313 -25.12 -8.92 -26.39
CA PHE A 313 -25.97 -9.99 -25.88
C PHE A 313 -27.44 -9.57 -25.76
N GLU A 314 -27.70 -8.36 -25.28
CA GLU A 314 -29.07 -7.80 -25.20
C GLU A 314 -29.75 -7.79 -26.57
N ALA A 315 -29.03 -7.34 -27.61
CA ALA A 315 -29.54 -7.28 -28.97
C ALA A 315 -29.56 -8.64 -29.70
N GLY A 316 -29.15 -9.74 -29.06
CA GLY A 316 -29.08 -11.07 -29.67
C GLY A 316 -28.06 -11.19 -30.82
N LYS A 317 -27.06 -10.31 -30.86
CA LYS A 317 -26.08 -10.24 -31.96
C LYS A 317 -24.86 -11.13 -31.76
N LEU A 318 -24.66 -11.66 -30.55
CA LEU A 318 -23.49 -12.45 -30.19
C LEU A 318 -23.82 -13.95 -30.12
N PRO A 319 -23.10 -14.81 -30.86
CA PRO A 319 -23.46 -16.22 -31.05
C PRO A 319 -23.00 -17.16 -29.93
N VAL A 320 -21.92 -16.81 -29.20
CA VAL A 320 -21.35 -17.65 -28.13
C VAL A 320 -21.65 -17.03 -26.77
N ALA A 321 -22.49 -17.70 -25.99
CA ALA A 321 -22.87 -17.31 -24.63
C ALA A 321 -22.45 -18.34 -23.57
N HIS A 322 -21.71 -19.38 -23.98
CA HIS A 322 -21.28 -20.50 -23.15
C HIS A 322 -19.76 -20.53 -23.06
N PHE A 323 -19.24 -20.47 -21.83
CA PHE A 323 -17.81 -20.55 -21.53
C PHE A 323 -17.61 -21.37 -20.26
N GLY A 324 -16.71 -22.36 -20.31
CA GLY A 324 -16.49 -23.28 -19.20
C GLY A 324 -17.78 -24.03 -18.84
N ASN A 325 -18.18 -23.94 -17.56
CA ASN A 325 -19.36 -24.61 -17.04
C ASN A 325 -20.61 -23.73 -17.02
N LEU A 326 -20.50 -22.47 -17.45
CA LEU A 326 -21.58 -21.47 -17.37
C LEU A 326 -22.03 -21.02 -18.75
N GLN A 327 -23.32 -20.76 -18.86
CA GLN A 327 -23.90 -20.09 -20.03
C GLN A 327 -24.81 -18.95 -19.60
N LEU A 328 -24.85 -17.89 -20.40
CA LEU A 328 -25.84 -16.84 -20.24
C LEU A 328 -27.24 -17.45 -20.46
N LEU A 329 -28.18 -17.06 -19.61
CA LEU A 329 -29.58 -17.42 -19.74
C LEU A 329 -30.07 -17.02 -21.13
N HIS A 330 -30.73 -17.94 -21.82
CA HIS A 330 -31.36 -17.69 -23.11
C HIS A 330 -32.87 -17.85 -22.92
N ASP A 331 -33.50 -16.78 -22.44
CA ASP A 331 -34.94 -16.67 -22.23
C ASP A 331 -35.45 -15.30 -22.72
N ASP A 332 -36.76 -15.18 -22.88
CA ASP A 332 -37.43 -14.00 -23.43
C ASP A 332 -37.22 -12.73 -22.59
N ASP A 333 -36.85 -12.88 -21.32
CA ASP A 333 -36.66 -11.79 -20.36
C ASP A 333 -35.20 -11.32 -20.27
N LEU A 334 -34.23 -12.04 -20.85
CA LEU A 334 -32.81 -11.72 -20.75
C LEU A 334 -32.54 -10.28 -21.20
N ALA A 335 -33.00 -9.91 -22.40
CA ALA A 335 -32.76 -8.58 -22.97
C ALA A 335 -33.30 -7.49 -22.04
N TYR A 336 -34.50 -7.67 -21.51
CA TYR A 336 -35.09 -6.76 -20.54
C TYR A 336 -34.27 -6.66 -19.25
N ARG A 337 -33.78 -7.80 -18.70
CA ARG A 337 -32.95 -7.80 -17.49
C ARG A 337 -31.60 -7.11 -17.70
N LEU A 338 -30.96 -7.34 -18.84
CA LEU A 338 -29.69 -6.68 -19.19
C LEU A 338 -29.92 -5.16 -19.31
N PHE A 339 -30.88 -4.73 -20.12
CA PHE A 339 -31.17 -3.31 -20.36
C PHE A 339 -31.58 -2.57 -19.07
N SER A 340 -32.53 -3.13 -18.31
CA SER A 340 -33.09 -2.45 -17.13
C SER A 340 -32.13 -2.38 -15.94
N LYS A 341 -31.27 -3.38 -15.77
CA LYS A 341 -30.36 -3.46 -14.60
C LYS A 341 -28.98 -2.90 -14.87
N TYR A 342 -28.52 -2.85 -16.13
CA TYR A 342 -27.19 -2.33 -16.47
C TYR A 342 -26.86 -0.97 -15.85
N PRO A 343 -27.75 0.06 -15.85
CA PRO A 343 -27.44 1.36 -15.25
C PRO A 343 -27.01 1.32 -13.78
N THR A 344 -27.42 0.29 -13.05
CA THR A 344 -27.13 0.12 -11.61
C THR A 344 -26.15 -1.00 -11.31
N ARG A 345 -25.95 -1.94 -12.24
CA ARG A 345 -25.13 -3.15 -12.04
C ARG A 345 -23.90 -3.22 -12.94
N GLY A 346 -23.81 -2.36 -13.95
CA GLY A 346 -22.70 -2.35 -14.90
C GLY A 346 -22.47 -3.73 -15.51
N ASN A 347 -21.21 -4.14 -15.59
CA ASN A 347 -20.79 -5.41 -16.16
C ASN A 347 -21.27 -6.63 -15.35
N SER A 348 -21.56 -6.47 -14.05
CA SER A 348 -22.02 -7.58 -13.20
C SER A 348 -23.38 -8.12 -13.64
N VAL A 349 -24.13 -7.36 -14.44
CA VAL A 349 -25.44 -7.80 -14.95
C VAL A 349 -25.33 -9.08 -15.79
N LEU A 350 -24.19 -9.32 -16.46
CA LEU A 350 -23.98 -10.57 -17.19
C LEU A 350 -23.86 -11.75 -16.22
N LEU A 351 -23.08 -11.58 -15.15
CA LEU A 351 -22.84 -12.61 -14.14
C LEU A 351 -24.13 -12.97 -13.39
N ASP A 352 -25.00 -11.99 -13.13
CA ASP A 352 -26.32 -12.19 -12.52
C ASP A 352 -27.28 -13.02 -13.38
N ASN A 353 -26.96 -13.25 -14.66
CA ASN A 353 -27.79 -13.97 -15.62
C ASN A 353 -27.10 -15.23 -16.17
N LEU A 354 -26.14 -15.80 -15.43
CA LEU A 354 -25.50 -17.06 -15.78
C LEU A 354 -26.24 -18.25 -15.17
N ARG A 355 -26.13 -19.41 -15.82
CA ARG A 355 -26.56 -20.72 -15.29
C ARG A 355 -25.54 -21.81 -15.60
N TRP A 356 -25.48 -22.81 -14.74
CA TRP A 356 -24.69 -24.02 -14.96
C TRP A 356 -25.21 -24.83 -16.14
N VAL A 357 -24.28 -25.30 -16.98
CA VAL A 357 -24.58 -26.25 -18.05
C VAL A 357 -24.64 -27.64 -17.44
N GLY A 358 -25.84 -28.23 -17.40
CA GLY A 358 -26.08 -29.55 -16.80
C GLY A 358 -26.91 -29.57 -15.52
N GLY A 359 -27.38 -28.41 -15.03
CA GLY A 359 -28.47 -28.33 -14.03
C GLY A 359 -28.12 -28.59 -12.57
N THR A 360 -26.85 -28.83 -12.22
CA THR A 360 -26.41 -28.94 -10.82
C THR A 360 -25.43 -27.82 -10.50
N ASP A 361 -25.89 -26.91 -9.64
CA ASP A 361 -25.06 -25.92 -8.96
C ASP A 361 -24.36 -26.63 -7.79
N PRO A 362 -23.01 -26.73 -7.76
CA PRO A 362 -22.29 -27.47 -6.73
C PRO A 362 -22.54 -26.91 -5.31
N GLU A 363 -23.00 -25.67 -5.16
CA GLU A 363 -23.34 -25.07 -3.86
C GLU A 363 -24.70 -25.49 -3.31
N ARG A 364 -25.56 -26.15 -4.10
CA ARG A 364 -26.90 -26.61 -3.67
C ARG A 364 -26.97 -28.09 -3.30
N SER A 365 -25.90 -28.86 -3.47
CA SER A 365 -25.92 -30.31 -3.16
C SER A 365 -25.73 -30.65 -1.68
N ASP A 366 -25.38 -29.70 -0.81
CA ASP A 366 -25.12 -29.95 0.62
C ASP A 366 -26.31 -29.67 1.55
N THR A 367 -27.53 -29.56 1.00
CA THR A 367 -28.77 -29.50 1.81
C THR A 367 -29.81 -30.49 1.30
N THR A 368 -29.58 -31.77 1.62
CA THR A 368 -30.64 -32.79 1.68
C THR A 368 -30.57 -33.56 2.98
#